data_AF-A0A016VC36-F1
#
_entry.id   AF-A0A016VC36-F1
#
_cell.length_a   1.000
_cell.length_b   1.000
_cell.length_c   1.000
_cell.angle_alpha   90.00
_cell.angle_beta   90.00
_cell.angle_gamma   90.00
#
_symmetry.space_group_name_H-M   'P 1'
#
loop_
_entity.id
_entity.type
_entity.pdbx_description
1 polymer ?
#
loop_
_entity_poly.entity_id
_entity_poly.type
_entity_poly.pdbx_seq_one_letter_code
_entity_poly.pdbx_strand_id
1 'polypeptide(L)'
;MAVAFSEDDSMGDDFVTQCVFPAGGEPTAHFSLNVGKSNVPPNEEADKAAEEQNLKLVHAHKGEDGMYCHFRQKSTNGESKFAPVLDKDQHIFLARGKARDGRSLDIHSLDPTSVNFPYITNEKVNVMKRDAPAQAPTNASAAEEETADEPFISRDTKFWLIKVHGMLMIFAWMVLVASAVLSARYLRDHFSNSAPWGLKWWFHIHRTLNIAALPFILISTFLIFLAKDWTWEGPSVNQSSSFNFSPGSLHSLFGTIAILVAIIQPLLALMRCQPDTGARPIFNWTHRILGITGIVLAIVAILIAANSFVSLWSNPSWCVLVVIFYIVVVVLSVALFELLSYMKSKASSKTTAMEMRNRTSHRYDDSGRVVNSPAKIIHKKPLYGIAALYFAFALFSFCVAALLMVMLVV
;
A
#
# COMPACT_ATOMS: atom_id res chain seq x y z
N MET A 1 -31.49 1.08 -12.67
CA MET A 1 -30.99 -0.20 -12.11
C MET A 1 -29.68 -0.49 -12.80
N ALA A 2 -28.71 -1.07 -12.09
CA ALA A 2 -27.39 -1.36 -12.62
C ALA A 2 -26.92 -2.75 -12.19
N VAL A 3 -26.26 -3.43 -13.10
CA VAL A 3 -25.57 -4.70 -12.88
C VAL A 3 -24.08 -4.44 -13.06
N ALA A 4 -23.28 -4.69 -12.02
CA ALA A 4 -21.82 -4.63 -12.11
C ALA A 4 -21.22 -6.04 -12.13
N PHE A 5 -20.15 -6.19 -12.90
CA PHE A 5 -19.39 -7.42 -13.06
C PHE A 5 -17.99 -7.19 -12.50
N SER A 6 -17.70 -7.79 -11.34
CA SER A 6 -16.44 -7.57 -10.62
C SER A 6 -15.59 -8.83 -10.51
N GLU A 7 -14.28 -8.66 -10.42
CA GLU A 7 -13.33 -9.75 -10.17
C GLU A 7 -13.17 -10.08 -8.69
N ASP A 8 -13.61 -9.21 -7.80
CA ASP A 8 -13.64 -9.41 -6.35
C ASP A 8 -15.02 -9.11 -5.77
N ASP A 9 -15.15 -9.23 -4.46
CA ASP A 9 -16.39 -8.98 -3.72
C ASP A 9 -16.51 -7.52 -3.24
N SER A 10 -15.67 -6.63 -3.76
CA SER A 10 -15.56 -5.22 -3.36
C SER A 10 -15.92 -4.29 -4.52
N MET A 11 -16.76 -3.29 -4.26
CA MET A 11 -17.11 -2.31 -5.30
C MET A 11 -15.97 -1.32 -5.55
N GLY A 12 -15.73 -0.98 -6.81
CA GLY A 12 -14.84 0.11 -7.20
C GLY A 12 -13.86 -0.18 -8.32
N ASP A 13 -13.88 -1.36 -8.92
CA ASP A 13 -13.19 -1.64 -10.21
C ASP A 13 -14.06 -2.57 -11.06
N ASP A 14 -15.28 -2.08 -11.36
CA ASP A 14 -16.35 -2.91 -11.89
C ASP A 14 -16.84 -2.39 -13.24
N PHE A 15 -17.00 -3.29 -14.21
CA PHE A 15 -17.74 -2.97 -15.43
C PHE A 15 -19.24 -2.97 -15.10
N VAL A 16 -19.93 -1.90 -15.47
CA VAL A 16 -21.34 -1.71 -15.14
C VAL A 16 -22.16 -1.64 -16.40
N THR A 17 -23.27 -2.38 -16.42
CA THR A 17 -24.35 -2.22 -17.39
C THR A 17 -25.58 -1.70 -16.66
N GLN A 18 -26.11 -0.58 -17.11
CA GLN A 18 -27.19 0.12 -16.42
C GLN A 18 -28.35 0.43 -17.34
N CYS A 19 -29.53 0.48 -16.73
CA CYS A 19 -30.78 0.88 -17.36
C CYS A 19 -31.34 2.09 -16.59
N VAL A 20 -31.59 3.17 -17.32
CA VAL A 20 -31.94 4.49 -16.77
C VAL A 20 -33.27 4.96 -17.33
N PHE A 21 -34.07 5.59 -16.47
CA PHE A 21 -35.37 6.17 -16.80
C PHE A 21 -35.29 7.69 -16.60
N PRO A 22 -34.96 8.47 -17.64
CA PRO A 22 -34.87 9.92 -17.56
C PRO A 22 -36.24 10.57 -17.30
N ALA A 23 -36.25 11.75 -16.68
CA ALA A 23 -37.49 12.49 -16.43
C ALA A 23 -38.09 12.99 -17.76
N GLY A 24 -39.18 12.37 -18.20
CA GLY A 24 -39.90 12.74 -19.43
C GLY A 24 -39.27 12.22 -20.72
N GLY A 25 -38.39 11.22 -20.65
CA GLY A 25 -37.78 10.59 -21.82
C GLY A 25 -37.96 9.07 -21.84
N GLU A 26 -37.60 8.46 -22.97
CA GLU A 26 -37.59 7.01 -23.15
C GLU A 26 -36.49 6.35 -22.30
N PRO A 27 -36.69 5.11 -21.81
CA PRO A 27 -35.67 4.39 -21.08
C PRO A 27 -34.46 4.08 -21.98
N THR A 28 -33.26 4.18 -21.40
CA THR A 28 -32.01 3.91 -22.10
C THR A 28 -31.14 2.90 -21.34
N ALA A 29 -30.26 2.21 -22.06
CA ALA A 29 -29.24 1.33 -21.48
C ALA A 29 -27.86 1.85 -21.85
N HIS A 30 -26.94 1.82 -20.87
CA HIS A 30 -25.58 2.33 -21.02
C HIS A 30 -24.57 1.42 -20.33
N PHE A 31 -23.33 1.48 -20.77
CA PHE A 31 -22.18 1.01 -20.02
C PHE A 31 -21.64 2.14 -19.15
N SER A 32 -20.97 1.77 -18.06
CA SER A 32 -20.13 2.65 -17.26
C SER A 32 -19.08 1.82 -16.53
N LEU A 33 -18.09 2.48 -15.94
CA LEU A 33 -17.05 1.85 -15.14
C LEU A 33 -17.06 2.45 -13.74
N ASN A 34 -17.10 1.61 -12.72
CA ASN A 34 -16.84 2.05 -11.35
C ASN A 34 -15.34 2.13 -11.13
N VAL A 35 -14.85 3.30 -10.69
CA VAL A 35 -13.45 3.52 -10.32
C VAL A 35 -13.42 4.14 -8.93
N GLY A 36 -13.00 3.35 -7.94
CA GLY A 36 -13.12 3.66 -6.52
C GLY A 36 -14.57 3.95 -6.14
N LYS A 37 -14.83 5.18 -5.67
CA LYS A 37 -16.16 5.65 -5.24
C LYS A 37 -16.91 6.43 -6.33
N SER A 38 -16.43 6.40 -7.58
CA SER A 38 -16.97 7.17 -8.70
C SER A 38 -17.44 6.26 -9.84
N ASN A 39 -18.45 6.70 -10.58
CA ASN A 39 -18.93 6.04 -11.78
C ASN A 39 -18.60 6.89 -13.01
N VAL A 40 -17.97 6.27 -14.01
CA VAL A 40 -17.46 6.94 -15.22
C VAL A 40 -18.17 6.36 -16.45
N PRO A 41 -19.02 7.15 -17.14
CA PRO A 41 -19.64 6.73 -18.39
C PRO A 41 -18.70 6.90 -19.61
N PRO A 42 -18.99 6.24 -20.74
CA PRO A 42 -18.37 6.50 -22.04
C PRO A 42 -18.54 7.96 -22.48
N ASN A 43 -17.42 8.67 -22.66
CA ASN A 43 -17.41 10.07 -23.09
C ASN A 43 -16.85 10.25 -24.51
N GLU A 44 -15.92 9.40 -24.94
CA GLU A 44 -15.33 9.46 -26.29
C GLU A 44 -16.25 8.85 -27.34
N GLU A 45 -16.21 9.37 -28.56
CA GLU A 45 -17.11 8.95 -29.64
C GLU A 45 -16.90 7.49 -30.06
N ALA A 46 -15.65 7.01 -30.00
CA ALA A 46 -15.31 5.61 -30.25
C ALA A 46 -15.93 4.67 -29.19
N ASP A 47 -15.92 5.07 -27.92
CA ASP A 47 -16.49 4.28 -26.83
C ASP A 47 -18.03 4.24 -26.90
N LYS A 48 -18.66 5.36 -27.29
CA LYS A 48 -20.12 5.40 -27.52
C LYS A 48 -20.53 4.53 -28.70
N ALA A 49 -19.78 4.55 -29.79
CA ALA A 49 -20.03 3.67 -30.94
C ALA A 49 -19.88 2.19 -30.55
N ALA A 50 -18.88 1.86 -29.73
CA ALA A 50 -18.71 0.52 -29.19
C ALA A 50 -19.87 0.12 -28.25
N GLU A 51 -20.40 1.04 -27.43
CA GLU A 51 -21.60 0.81 -26.62
C GLU A 51 -22.79 0.44 -27.52
N GLU A 52 -23.09 1.24 -28.55
CA GLU A 52 -24.21 1.00 -29.46
C GLU A 52 -24.10 -0.34 -30.20
N GLN A 53 -22.88 -0.78 -30.51
CA GLN A 53 -22.64 -2.07 -31.15
C GLN A 53 -22.84 -3.26 -30.20
N ASN A 54 -22.53 -3.08 -28.91
CA ASN A 54 -22.45 -4.17 -27.93
C ASN A 54 -23.62 -4.19 -26.95
N LEU A 55 -24.45 -3.15 -26.87
CA LEU A 55 -25.57 -3.04 -25.95
C LEU A 55 -26.83 -2.59 -26.69
N LYS A 56 -27.92 -3.35 -26.50
CA LYS A 56 -29.24 -3.00 -27.04
C LYS A 56 -30.30 -3.20 -25.99
N LEU A 57 -30.98 -2.11 -25.61
CA LEU A 57 -32.19 -2.22 -24.80
C LEU A 57 -33.30 -2.88 -25.63
N VAL A 58 -33.92 -3.93 -25.08
CA VAL A 58 -35.00 -4.69 -25.72
C VAL A 58 -36.34 -4.23 -25.18
N HIS A 59 -36.46 -4.15 -23.86
CA HIS A 59 -37.67 -3.71 -23.19
C HIS A 59 -37.32 -3.11 -21.82
N ALA A 60 -38.01 -2.06 -21.43
CA ALA A 60 -37.90 -1.49 -20.10
C ALA A 60 -39.26 -0.97 -19.65
N HIS A 61 -39.55 -1.19 -18.37
CA HIS A 61 -40.78 -0.73 -17.74
C HIS A 61 -40.45 -0.23 -16.33
N LYS A 62 -41.12 0.85 -15.92
CA LYS A 62 -41.07 1.37 -14.56
C LYS A 62 -42.48 1.72 -14.11
N GLY A 63 -42.96 0.97 -13.13
CA GLY A 63 -44.31 1.08 -12.57
C GLY A 63 -44.28 1.07 -11.04
N GLU A 64 -45.46 0.90 -10.44
CA GLU A 64 -45.61 0.76 -8.98
C GLU A 64 -45.03 -0.58 -8.46
N ASP A 65 -44.99 -1.60 -9.32
CA ASP A 65 -44.44 -2.94 -9.09
C ASP A 65 -42.90 -3.00 -9.17
N GLY A 66 -42.27 -1.93 -9.67
CA GLY A 66 -40.82 -1.77 -9.67
C GLY A 66 -40.25 -1.36 -11.02
N MET A 67 -38.96 -1.63 -11.21
CA MET A 67 -38.24 -1.38 -12.46
C MET A 67 -37.86 -2.71 -13.09
N TYR A 68 -38.21 -2.88 -14.36
CA TYR A 68 -37.83 -4.02 -15.18
C TYR A 68 -37.01 -3.53 -16.38
N CYS A 69 -35.88 -4.19 -16.63
CA CYS A 69 -35.03 -3.90 -17.78
C CYS A 69 -34.54 -5.19 -18.42
N HIS A 70 -34.76 -5.31 -19.73
CA HIS A 70 -34.29 -6.39 -20.58
C HIS A 70 -33.43 -5.78 -21.67
N PHE A 71 -32.15 -6.12 -21.69
CA PHE A 71 -31.19 -5.69 -22.68
C PHE A 71 -30.41 -6.91 -23.22
N ARG A 72 -29.88 -6.76 -24.42
CA ARG A 72 -28.91 -7.69 -25.01
C ARG A 72 -27.54 -7.05 -24.95
N GLN A 73 -26.58 -7.82 -24.46
CA GLN A 73 -25.21 -7.40 -24.34
C GLN A 73 -24.30 -8.45 -24.98
N LYS A 74 -23.29 -7.99 -25.72
CA LYS A 74 -22.24 -8.85 -26.25
C LYS A 74 -21.06 -8.92 -25.29
N SER A 75 -20.52 -10.12 -25.07
CA SER A 75 -19.25 -10.29 -24.38
C SER A 75 -18.11 -9.78 -25.27
N THR A 76 -17.16 -9.04 -24.71
CA THR A 76 -15.97 -8.60 -25.43
C THR A 76 -14.73 -9.36 -24.97
N ASN A 77 -13.66 -9.29 -25.77
CA ASN A 77 -12.34 -9.84 -25.41
C ASN A 77 -11.42 -8.79 -24.76
N GLY A 78 -11.98 -7.73 -24.17
CA GLY A 78 -11.22 -6.63 -23.57
C GLY A 78 -10.78 -5.53 -24.56
N GLU A 79 -11.32 -5.52 -25.78
CA GLU A 79 -11.04 -4.46 -26.78
C GLU A 79 -11.75 -3.14 -26.46
N SER A 80 -12.86 -3.20 -25.70
CA SER A 80 -13.62 -2.02 -25.28
C SER A 80 -13.32 -1.72 -23.81
N LYS A 81 -13.09 -0.44 -23.52
CA LYS A 81 -12.81 0.06 -22.17
C LYS A 81 -14.00 -0.07 -21.20
N PHE A 82 -15.23 -0.12 -21.72
CA PHE A 82 -16.45 -0.07 -20.92
C PHE A 82 -17.32 -1.32 -21.04
N ALA A 83 -17.17 -2.10 -22.11
CA ALA A 83 -18.00 -3.29 -22.31
C ALA A 83 -17.47 -4.48 -21.47
N PRO A 84 -18.30 -5.10 -20.62
CA PRO A 84 -17.88 -6.21 -19.77
C PRO A 84 -17.38 -7.44 -20.56
N VAL A 85 -16.37 -8.12 -20.01
CA VAL A 85 -15.93 -9.46 -20.44
C VAL A 85 -16.73 -10.50 -19.67
N LEU A 86 -17.74 -11.11 -20.30
CA LEU A 86 -18.71 -11.97 -19.62
C LEU A 86 -18.32 -13.46 -19.58
N ASP A 87 -17.28 -13.86 -20.31
CA ASP A 87 -16.79 -15.25 -20.37
C ASP A 87 -15.77 -15.56 -19.27
N LYS A 88 -16.07 -15.14 -18.03
CA LYS A 88 -15.25 -15.43 -16.85
C LYS A 88 -16.12 -15.49 -15.61
N ASP A 89 -15.64 -16.16 -14.57
CA ASP A 89 -16.36 -16.24 -13.29
C ASP A 89 -16.19 -14.90 -12.54
N GLN A 90 -17.29 -14.21 -12.23
CA GLN A 90 -17.30 -12.86 -11.63
C GLN A 90 -18.36 -12.72 -10.53
N HIS A 91 -18.12 -11.83 -9.57
CA HIS A 91 -19.20 -11.41 -8.67
C HIS A 91 -20.17 -10.49 -9.41
N ILE A 92 -21.47 -10.72 -9.20
CA ILE A 92 -22.53 -9.89 -9.79
C ILE A 92 -23.09 -8.98 -8.71
N PHE A 93 -23.04 -7.69 -8.96
CA PHE A 93 -23.58 -6.65 -8.09
C PHE A 93 -24.84 -6.10 -8.73
N LEU A 94 -25.97 -6.18 -8.05
CA LEU A 94 -27.23 -5.60 -8.50
C LEU A 94 -27.58 -4.42 -7.59
N ALA A 95 -27.63 -3.23 -8.17
CA ALA A 95 -27.94 -2.01 -7.44
C ALA A 95 -29.08 -1.22 -8.10
N ARG A 96 -29.85 -0.50 -7.28
CA ARG A 96 -30.85 0.47 -7.74
C ARG A 96 -30.66 1.79 -7.04
N GLY A 97 -30.76 2.88 -7.80
CA GLY A 97 -30.45 4.21 -7.32
C GLY A 97 -30.80 5.27 -8.35
N LYS A 98 -30.43 6.51 -8.04
CA LYS A 98 -30.61 7.66 -8.95
C LYS A 98 -29.46 7.70 -9.96
N ALA A 99 -29.76 8.14 -11.17
CA ALA A 99 -28.75 8.55 -12.16
C ALA A 99 -28.63 10.07 -12.12
N ARG A 100 -27.42 10.64 -12.26
CA ARG A 100 -27.21 12.09 -12.26
C ARG A 100 -27.55 12.71 -13.62
N ASP A 101 -26.88 12.26 -14.68
CA ASP A 101 -26.99 12.88 -16.01
C ASP A 101 -27.56 11.91 -17.06
N GLY A 102 -28.41 10.97 -16.64
CA GLY A 102 -28.96 9.93 -17.51
C GLY A 102 -27.97 8.81 -17.89
N ARG A 103 -26.65 9.07 -17.81
CA ARG A 103 -25.58 8.07 -18.08
C ARG A 103 -24.66 7.80 -16.90
N SER A 104 -24.56 8.71 -15.93
CA SER A 104 -23.76 8.53 -14.71
C SER A 104 -24.65 8.06 -13.55
N LEU A 105 -24.17 7.08 -12.78
CA LEU A 105 -24.85 6.59 -11.58
C LEU A 105 -24.44 7.38 -10.34
N ASP A 106 -25.39 7.56 -9.43
CA ASP A 106 -25.10 8.03 -8.07
C ASP A 106 -24.88 6.85 -7.10
N ILE A 107 -24.33 7.14 -5.93
CA ILE A 107 -24.13 6.15 -4.87
C ILE A 107 -25.47 5.54 -4.45
N HIS A 108 -25.52 4.21 -4.38
CA HIS A 108 -26.67 3.46 -3.84
C HIS A 108 -26.76 3.60 -2.32
N SER A 109 -27.80 3.06 -1.69
CA SER A 109 -27.87 3.10 -0.22
C SER A 109 -26.70 2.34 0.41
N LEU A 110 -26.09 2.93 1.44
CA LEU A 110 -25.07 2.26 2.27
C LEU A 110 -25.68 1.60 3.51
N ASP A 111 -26.98 1.81 3.76
CA ASP A 111 -27.73 1.16 4.83
C ASP A 111 -28.16 -0.25 4.40
N PRO A 112 -27.70 -1.33 5.06
CA PRO A 112 -28.04 -2.72 4.75
C PRO A 112 -29.55 -3.03 4.86
N THR A 113 -30.29 -2.23 5.63
CA THR A 113 -31.74 -2.38 5.80
C THR A 113 -32.54 -1.70 4.69
N SER A 114 -31.88 -0.90 3.86
CA SER A 114 -32.52 -0.22 2.74
C SER A 114 -32.80 -1.17 1.60
N VAL A 115 -33.99 -1.05 1.01
CA VAL A 115 -34.33 -1.77 -0.22
C VAL A 115 -33.45 -1.34 -1.42
N ASN A 116 -32.69 -0.25 -1.30
CA ASN A 116 -31.72 0.20 -2.29
C ASN A 116 -30.28 -0.23 -1.98
N PHE A 117 -30.06 -1.05 -0.95
CA PHE A 117 -28.77 -1.69 -0.70
C PHE A 117 -28.44 -2.66 -1.84
N PRO A 118 -27.19 -2.71 -2.33
CA PRO A 118 -26.83 -3.55 -3.44
C PRO A 118 -26.86 -5.02 -3.02
N TYR A 119 -27.34 -5.88 -3.92
CA TYR A 119 -27.17 -7.31 -3.80
C TYR A 119 -25.86 -7.73 -4.46
N ILE A 120 -25.12 -8.66 -3.85
CA ILE A 120 -23.84 -9.15 -4.37
C ILE A 120 -23.85 -10.67 -4.24
N THR A 121 -23.56 -11.38 -5.33
CA THR A 121 -23.48 -12.85 -5.30
C THR A 121 -22.42 -13.33 -4.30
N ASN A 122 -22.74 -14.40 -3.57
CA ASN A 122 -21.81 -15.00 -2.60
C ASN A 122 -20.59 -15.61 -3.28
N GLU A 123 -20.80 -16.23 -4.44
CA GLU A 123 -19.75 -16.82 -5.25
C GLU A 123 -19.65 -16.12 -6.60
N LYS A 124 -18.53 -16.38 -7.30
CA LYS A 124 -18.33 -15.95 -8.67
C LYS A 124 -19.24 -16.76 -9.60
N VAL A 125 -19.99 -16.07 -10.43
CA VAL A 125 -20.91 -16.63 -11.43
C VAL A 125 -20.38 -16.30 -12.82
N ASN A 126 -20.46 -17.26 -13.73
CA ASN A 126 -20.21 -17.01 -15.15
C ASN A 126 -21.52 -16.98 -15.90
N VAL A 127 -21.92 -15.79 -16.32
CA VAL A 127 -23.22 -15.56 -16.97
C VAL A 127 -23.31 -16.14 -18.39
N MET A 128 -22.18 -16.57 -18.97
CA MET A 128 -22.11 -17.22 -20.28
C MET A 128 -22.16 -18.75 -20.17
N LYS A 129 -21.72 -19.33 -19.05
CA LYS A 129 -21.89 -20.76 -18.76
C LYS A 129 -23.37 -21.01 -18.48
N ARG A 130 -24.07 -21.54 -19.48
CA ARG A 130 -25.38 -22.15 -19.27
C ARG A 130 -25.17 -23.46 -18.53
N ASP A 131 -25.37 -23.46 -17.22
CA ASP A 131 -25.86 -24.68 -16.61
C ASP A 131 -27.21 -25.00 -17.26
N ALA A 132 -27.46 -26.30 -17.48
CA ALA A 132 -28.70 -26.81 -18.06
C ALA A 132 -29.92 -26.10 -17.42
N PRO A 133 -31.02 -25.85 -18.17
CA PRO A 133 -32.09 -24.98 -17.73
C PRO A 133 -32.52 -25.37 -16.31
N ALA A 134 -32.43 -24.40 -15.39
CA ALA A 134 -33.12 -24.50 -14.11
C ALA A 134 -34.55 -24.92 -14.42
N GLN A 135 -34.90 -26.15 -14.04
CA GLN A 135 -36.25 -26.64 -14.18
C GLN A 135 -37.14 -25.62 -13.48
N ALA A 136 -38.13 -25.11 -14.20
CA ALA A 136 -39.19 -24.30 -13.60
C ALA A 136 -39.67 -25.04 -12.33
N PRO A 137 -39.92 -24.34 -11.21
CA PRO A 137 -40.24 -24.97 -9.94
C PRO A 137 -41.56 -25.74 -10.11
N THR A 138 -41.46 -27.03 -10.41
CA THR A 138 -42.59 -27.94 -10.39
C THR A 138 -42.75 -28.40 -8.96
N ASN A 139 -43.83 -27.90 -8.35
CA ASN A 139 -44.41 -28.29 -7.09
C ASN A 139 -43.75 -27.70 -5.84
N ALA A 140 -44.54 -26.89 -5.14
CA ALA A 140 -44.36 -26.52 -3.76
C ALA A 140 -44.36 -27.77 -2.88
N SER A 141 -43.20 -28.38 -2.69
CA SER A 141 -42.87 -29.13 -1.49
C SER A 141 -41.63 -28.48 -0.91
N ALA A 142 -41.78 -27.99 0.32
CA ALA A 142 -40.78 -27.38 1.18
C ALA A 142 -39.35 -27.52 0.62
N ALA A 143 -38.86 -26.42 0.03
CA ALA A 143 -37.44 -26.27 -0.17
C ALA A 143 -36.79 -26.43 1.20
N GLU A 144 -36.06 -27.51 1.39
CA GLU A 144 -35.00 -27.53 2.38
C GLU A 144 -34.11 -26.33 2.02
N GLU A 145 -34.16 -25.30 2.86
CA GLU A 145 -33.15 -24.26 2.89
C GLU A 145 -31.83 -25.00 3.12
N GLU A 146 -31.08 -25.26 2.05
CA GLU A 146 -29.64 -25.40 2.16
C GLU A 146 -29.17 -24.08 2.77
N THR A 147 -28.95 -24.11 4.08
CA THR A 147 -28.30 -23.05 4.83
C THR A 147 -26.90 -22.94 4.26
N ALA A 148 -26.72 -22.11 3.23
CA ALA A 148 -25.40 -21.66 2.82
C ALA A 148 -24.73 -21.14 4.09
N ASP A 149 -23.66 -21.80 4.53
CA ASP A 149 -22.92 -21.44 5.73
C ASP A 149 -22.59 -19.95 5.64
N GLU A 150 -23.25 -19.15 6.50
CA GLU A 150 -22.97 -17.73 6.60
C GLU A 150 -21.46 -17.57 6.87
N PRO A 151 -20.74 -16.78 6.05
CA PRO A 151 -19.30 -16.66 6.19
C PRO A 151 -18.97 -16.21 7.63
N PHE A 152 -18.04 -16.93 8.28
CA PHE A 152 -17.65 -16.70 9.68
C PHE A 152 -17.26 -15.24 9.99
N ILE A 153 -16.84 -14.49 8.96
CA ILE A 153 -16.50 -13.07 9.02
C ILE A 153 -17.33 -12.31 7.98
N SER A 154 -18.08 -11.29 8.43
CA SER A 154 -18.85 -10.42 7.54
C SER A 154 -17.94 -9.63 6.58
N ARG A 155 -18.46 -9.30 5.40
CA ARG A 155 -17.72 -8.54 4.37
C ARG A 155 -17.22 -7.19 4.87
N ASP A 156 -18.04 -6.46 5.63
CA ASP A 156 -17.63 -5.19 6.24
C ASP A 156 -16.43 -5.36 7.18
N THR A 157 -16.39 -6.48 7.91
CA THR A 157 -15.25 -6.82 8.77
C THR A 157 -14.02 -7.11 7.93
N LYS A 158 -14.12 -7.90 6.85
CA LYS A 158 -13.00 -8.16 5.93
C LYS A 158 -12.44 -6.86 5.34
N PHE A 159 -13.30 -5.96 4.89
CA PHE A 159 -12.90 -4.66 4.37
C PHE A 159 -12.18 -3.82 5.43
N TRP A 160 -12.66 -3.83 6.67
CA TRP A 160 -12.01 -3.15 7.78
C TRP A 160 -10.64 -3.76 8.12
N LEU A 161 -10.51 -5.09 8.09
CA LEU A 161 -9.24 -5.78 8.28
C LEU A 161 -8.19 -5.38 7.24
N ILE A 162 -8.58 -5.22 5.96
CA ILE A 162 -7.70 -4.73 4.88
C ILE A 162 -7.21 -3.31 5.18
N LYS A 163 -8.10 -2.43 5.68
CA LYS A 163 -7.71 -1.07 6.09
C LYS A 163 -6.72 -1.08 7.24
N VAL A 164 -6.97 -1.89 8.28
CA VAL A 164 -6.06 -2.03 9.42
C VAL A 164 -4.70 -2.59 8.99
N HIS A 165 -4.69 -3.57 8.07
CA HIS A 165 -3.45 -4.06 7.47
C HIS A 165 -2.62 -2.91 6.90
N GLY A 166 -3.23 -2.07 6.06
CA GLY A 166 -2.59 -0.89 5.47
C GLY A 166 -2.05 0.09 6.51
N MET A 167 -2.85 0.42 7.54
CA MET A 167 -2.44 1.33 8.61
C MET A 167 -1.21 0.83 9.37
N LEU A 168 -1.21 -0.46 9.75
CA LEU A 168 -0.11 -1.08 10.46
C LEU A 168 1.16 -1.16 9.61
N MET A 169 1.04 -1.49 8.31
CA MET A 169 2.19 -1.51 7.40
C MET A 169 2.80 -0.12 7.19
N ILE A 170 1.96 0.90 6.99
CA ILE A 170 2.41 2.30 6.89
C ILE A 170 3.17 2.71 8.14
N PHE A 171 2.60 2.48 9.32
CA PHE A 171 3.25 2.86 10.57
C PHE A 171 4.58 2.11 10.79
N ALA A 172 4.59 0.80 10.58
CA ALA A 172 5.79 -0.01 10.77
C ALA A 172 6.92 0.40 9.82
N TRP A 173 6.66 0.52 8.52
CA TRP A 173 7.69 0.76 7.53
C TRP A 173 8.11 2.24 7.43
N MET A 174 7.15 3.16 7.40
CA MET A 174 7.44 4.59 7.19
C MET A 174 7.91 5.29 8.46
N VAL A 175 7.50 4.82 9.65
CA VAL A 175 7.88 5.45 10.92
C VAL A 175 8.99 4.66 11.59
N LEU A 176 8.70 3.41 11.98
CA LEU A 176 9.60 2.64 12.83
C LEU A 176 10.86 2.20 12.09
N VAL A 177 10.72 1.47 10.96
CA VAL A 177 11.86 0.93 10.20
C VAL A 177 12.70 2.04 9.57
N ALA A 178 12.07 3.06 8.96
CA ALA A 178 12.79 4.21 8.40
C ALA A 178 13.64 4.93 9.46
N SER A 179 13.07 5.23 10.63
CA SER A 179 13.79 5.85 11.74
C SER A 179 14.89 4.92 12.28
N ALA A 180 14.63 3.61 12.40
CA ALA A 180 15.61 2.65 12.86
C ALA A 180 16.86 2.62 11.97
N VAL A 181 16.69 2.69 10.65
CA VAL A 181 17.80 2.62 9.69
C VAL A 181 18.61 3.92 9.68
N LEU A 182 17.94 5.08 9.71
CA LEU A 182 18.62 6.37 9.79
C LEU A 182 19.43 6.51 11.09
N SER A 183 18.89 6.04 12.22
CA SER A 183 19.63 6.06 13.49
C SER A 183 20.92 5.23 13.41
N ALA A 184 20.86 4.03 12.84
CA ALA A 184 22.02 3.16 12.69
C ALA A 184 23.08 3.69 11.73
N ARG A 185 22.70 4.54 10.77
CA ARG A 185 23.62 5.14 9.80
C ARG A 185 24.24 6.43 10.31
N TYR A 186 23.44 7.34 10.85
CA TYR A 186 23.87 8.72 11.08
C TYR A 186 24.07 9.10 12.56
N LEU A 187 23.52 8.35 13.52
CA LEU A 187 23.68 8.66 14.95
C LEU A 187 24.85 7.93 15.62
N ARG A 188 25.73 7.26 14.86
CA ARG A 188 26.82 6.43 15.41
C ARG A 188 27.81 7.18 16.32
N ASP A 189 28.03 8.45 16.01
CA ASP A 189 28.97 9.32 16.72
C ASP A 189 28.26 10.20 17.77
N HIS A 190 26.95 10.10 17.90
CA HIS A 190 26.15 10.90 18.83
C HIS A 190 25.96 10.13 20.14
N PHE A 191 25.97 10.87 21.25
CA PHE A 191 25.86 10.31 22.60
C PHE A 191 26.94 9.25 22.91
N SER A 192 28.10 9.33 22.26
CA SER A 192 29.19 8.34 22.39
C SER A 192 29.77 8.20 23.80
N ASN A 193 29.57 9.22 24.64
CA ASN A 193 30.07 9.25 26.02
C ASN A 193 29.16 8.49 27.01
N SER A 194 28.02 7.99 26.55
CA SER A 194 27.06 7.22 27.34
C SER A 194 26.75 5.92 26.61
N ALA A 195 26.91 4.80 27.31
CA ALA A 195 26.61 3.47 26.80
C ALA A 195 25.75 2.74 27.83
N PRO A 196 24.44 3.04 27.92
CA PRO A 196 23.57 2.38 28.87
C PRO A 196 23.55 0.87 28.57
N TRP A 197 23.78 0.06 29.61
CA TRP A 197 23.95 -1.40 29.51
C TRP A 197 25.03 -1.84 28.50
N GLY A 198 26.11 -1.06 28.37
CA GLY A 198 27.27 -1.40 27.54
C GLY A 198 27.06 -1.27 26.02
N LEU A 199 25.92 -0.76 25.58
CA LEU A 199 25.59 -0.57 24.17
C LEU A 199 25.40 0.91 23.83
N LYS A 200 25.83 1.30 22.63
CA LYS A 200 25.71 2.68 22.14
C LYS A 200 24.26 3.04 21.82
N TRP A 201 23.89 4.30 22.00
CA TRP A 201 22.54 4.81 21.76
C TRP A 201 21.97 4.50 20.38
N TRP A 202 22.72 4.70 19.30
CA TRP A 202 22.27 4.37 17.94
C TRP A 202 21.83 2.90 17.80
N PHE A 203 22.50 1.99 18.52
CA PHE A 203 22.22 0.57 18.45
C PHE A 203 20.96 0.23 19.24
N HIS A 204 20.75 0.85 20.40
CA HIS A 204 19.49 0.74 21.14
C HIS A 204 18.31 1.25 20.33
N ILE A 205 18.42 2.45 19.76
CA ILE A 205 17.34 3.03 18.94
C ILE A 205 17.03 2.12 17.75
N HIS A 206 18.05 1.71 16.98
CA HIS A 206 17.87 0.82 15.84
C HIS A 206 17.24 -0.52 16.23
N ARG A 207 17.74 -1.16 17.29
CA ARG A 207 17.25 -2.46 17.75
C ARG A 207 15.82 -2.35 18.26
N THR A 208 15.54 -1.40 19.14
CA THR A 208 14.22 -1.25 19.77
C THR A 208 13.15 -0.91 18.73
N LEU A 209 13.43 -0.02 17.78
CA LEU A 209 12.48 0.33 16.73
C LEU A 209 12.20 -0.84 15.77
N ASN A 210 13.22 -1.63 15.39
CA ASN A 210 12.99 -2.81 14.55
C ASN A 210 12.25 -3.93 15.30
N ILE A 211 12.58 -4.18 16.57
CA ILE A 211 11.84 -5.15 17.41
C ILE A 211 10.39 -4.70 17.60
N ALA A 212 10.15 -3.40 17.76
CA ALA A 212 8.80 -2.85 17.85
C ALA A 212 8.04 -2.91 16.52
N ALA A 213 8.72 -2.76 15.38
CA ALA A 213 8.10 -2.85 14.05
C ALA A 213 7.63 -4.27 13.71
N LEU A 214 8.37 -5.29 14.12
CA LEU A 214 8.09 -6.69 13.79
C LEU A 214 6.68 -7.17 14.20
N PRO A 215 6.17 -6.96 15.42
CA PRO A 215 4.80 -7.36 15.78
C PRO A 215 3.74 -6.63 14.94
N PHE A 216 3.93 -5.35 14.60
CA PHE A 216 3.00 -4.65 13.70
C PHE A 216 2.96 -5.31 12.31
N ILE A 217 4.12 -5.66 11.76
CA ILE A 217 4.23 -6.36 10.47
C ILE A 217 3.56 -7.74 10.54
N LEU A 218 3.85 -8.53 11.58
CA LEU A 218 3.30 -9.88 11.74
C LEU A 218 1.79 -9.88 11.96
N ILE A 219 1.28 -9.01 12.85
CA ILE A 219 -0.16 -8.85 13.08
C ILE A 219 -0.82 -8.39 11.78
N SER A 220 -0.29 -7.36 11.13
CA SER A 220 -0.83 -6.87 9.86
C SER A 220 -0.88 -7.95 8.78
N THR A 221 0.14 -8.79 8.68
CA THR A 221 0.19 -9.93 7.75
C THR A 221 -0.88 -10.97 8.09
N PHE A 222 -1.08 -11.27 9.37
CA PHE A 222 -2.15 -12.16 9.81
C PHE A 222 -3.54 -11.61 9.46
N LEU A 223 -3.78 -10.31 9.69
CA LEU A 223 -5.07 -9.68 9.38
C LEU A 223 -5.41 -9.72 7.89
N ILE A 224 -4.44 -9.53 6.99
CA ILE A 224 -4.72 -9.60 5.54
C ILE A 224 -5.02 -11.03 5.08
N PHE A 225 -4.33 -12.05 5.63
CA PHE A 225 -4.67 -13.44 5.35
C PHE A 225 -6.06 -13.81 5.86
N LEU A 226 -6.47 -13.32 7.03
CA LEU A 226 -7.85 -13.48 7.52
C LEU A 226 -8.86 -12.79 6.61
N ALA A 227 -8.57 -11.56 6.16
CA ALA A 227 -9.46 -10.80 5.29
C ALA A 227 -9.64 -11.42 3.90
N LYS A 228 -8.65 -12.20 3.46
CA LYS A 228 -8.62 -12.91 2.18
C LYS A 228 -8.86 -14.40 2.31
N ASP A 229 -9.45 -14.88 3.41
CA ASP A 229 -9.79 -16.30 3.61
C ASP A 229 -8.60 -17.27 3.36
N TRP A 230 -7.40 -16.86 3.74
CA TRP A 230 -6.15 -17.58 3.53
C TRP A 230 -5.77 -17.82 2.06
N THR A 231 -6.35 -17.07 1.12
CA THR A 231 -5.99 -17.12 -0.30
C THR A 231 -4.71 -16.35 -0.58
N TRP A 232 -3.90 -16.88 -1.49
CA TRP A 232 -2.73 -16.19 -2.01
C TRP A 232 -3.11 -15.38 -3.25
N GLU A 233 -3.07 -14.05 -3.12
CA GLU A 233 -3.39 -13.11 -4.19
C GLU A 233 -2.15 -12.68 -5.02
N GLY A 234 -0.98 -13.24 -4.73
CA GLY A 234 0.25 -12.96 -5.48
C GLY A 234 0.46 -13.87 -6.70
N PRO A 235 1.61 -13.76 -7.38
CA PRO A 235 1.84 -14.49 -8.60
C PRO A 235 1.88 -16.00 -8.37
N SER A 236 1.34 -16.76 -9.31
CA SER A 236 1.31 -18.23 -9.27
C SER A 236 1.53 -18.82 -10.66
N VAL A 237 2.14 -20.00 -10.71
CA VAL A 237 2.40 -20.75 -11.96
C VAL A 237 1.11 -21.18 -12.67
N ASN A 238 0.00 -21.27 -11.94
CA ASN A 238 -1.30 -21.68 -12.47
C ASN A 238 -2.16 -20.50 -12.94
N GLN A 239 -1.68 -19.26 -12.79
CA GLN A 239 -2.41 -18.04 -13.16
C GLN A 239 -1.90 -17.45 -14.47
N SER A 240 -2.76 -16.68 -15.15
CA SER A 240 -2.41 -16.01 -16.40
C SER A 240 -1.32 -14.95 -16.19
N SER A 241 -0.58 -14.61 -17.25
CA SER A 241 0.40 -13.52 -17.18
C SER A 241 -0.25 -12.18 -16.80
N SER A 242 -1.47 -11.91 -17.27
CA SER A 242 -2.18 -10.68 -16.91
C SER A 242 -2.49 -10.59 -15.41
N PHE A 243 -2.91 -11.69 -14.77
CA PHE A 243 -3.12 -11.74 -13.33
C PHE A 243 -1.81 -11.58 -12.55
N ASN A 244 -0.76 -12.29 -12.96
CA ASN A 244 0.55 -12.25 -12.28
C ASN A 244 1.21 -10.86 -12.29
N PHE A 245 0.93 -10.04 -13.31
CA PHE A 245 1.41 -8.67 -13.41
C PHE A 245 0.36 -7.63 -12.97
N SER A 246 -0.79 -8.07 -12.43
CA SER A 246 -1.77 -7.16 -11.86
C SER A 246 -1.19 -6.42 -10.64
N PRO A 247 -1.65 -5.18 -10.35
CA PRO A 247 -1.15 -4.43 -9.21
C PRO A 247 -1.33 -5.16 -7.87
N GLY A 248 -2.47 -5.82 -7.64
CA GLY A 248 -2.72 -6.60 -6.42
C GLY A 248 -1.72 -7.76 -6.26
N SER A 249 -1.42 -8.45 -7.35
CA SER A 249 -0.45 -9.54 -7.37
C SER A 249 0.96 -9.07 -7.07
N LEU A 250 1.41 -7.98 -7.72
CA LEU A 250 2.72 -7.39 -7.48
C LEU A 250 2.85 -6.80 -6.08
N HIS A 251 1.80 -6.18 -5.54
CA HIS A 251 1.77 -5.72 -4.14
C HIS A 251 2.04 -6.88 -3.17
N SER A 252 1.32 -7.99 -3.34
CA SER A 252 1.49 -9.20 -2.54
C SER A 252 2.90 -9.76 -2.66
N LEU A 253 3.46 -9.86 -3.87
CA LEU A 253 4.83 -10.33 -4.09
C LEU A 253 5.87 -9.48 -3.35
N PHE A 254 5.89 -8.17 -3.61
CA PHE A 254 6.90 -7.28 -3.04
C PHE A 254 6.73 -7.14 -1.53
N GLY A 255 5.49 -7.07 -1.04
CA GLY A 255 5.17 -7.04 0.38
C GLY A 255 5.66 -8.29 1.10
N THR A 256 5.37 -9.49 0.58
CA THR A 256 5.81 -10.74 1.19
C THR A 256 7.32 -10.88 1.22
N ILE A 257 8.03 -10.52 0.14
CA ILE A 257 9.51 -10.54 0.16
C ILE A 257 10.04 -9.56 1.21
N ALA A 258 9.47 -8.35 1.33
CA ALA A 258 9.87 -7.39 2.36
C ALA A 258 9.63 -7.91 3.79
N ILE A 259 8.50 -8.59 4.04
CA ILE A 259 8.17 -9.23 5.31
C ILE A 259 9.18 -10.33 5.65
N LEU A 260 9.48 -11.22 4.69
CA LEU A 260 10.47 -12.29 4.87
C LEU A 260 11.85 -11.72 5.23
N VAL A 261 12.26 -10.67 4.53
CA VAL A 261 13.49 -9.94 4.87
C VAL A 261 13.41 -9.40 6.30
N ALA A 262 12.32 -8.74 6.69
CA ALA A 262 12.15 -8.17 8.04
C ALA A 262 12.23 -9.23 9.15
N ILE A 263 11.72 -10.45 8.92
CA ILE A 263 11.81 -11.58 9.85
C ILE A 263 13.25 -12.13 9.92
N ILE A 264 13.91 -12.24 8.77
CA ILE A 264 15.28 -12.76 8.68
C ILE A 264 16.29 -11.79 9.32
N GLN A 265 16.07 -10.47 9.27
CA GLN A 265 17.04 -9.48 9.78
C GLN A 265 17.41 -9.67 11.27
N PRO A 266 16.47 -9.81 12.23
CA PRO A 266 16.79 -10.13 13.62
C PRO A 266 17.51 -11.47 13.77
N LEU A 267 17.12 -12.51 13.02
CA LEU A 267 17.77 -13.83 13.08
C LEU A 267 19.23 -13.74 12.61
N LEU A 268 19.49 -13.02 11.53
CA LEU A 268 20.86 -12.71 11.09
C LEU A 268 21.61 -11.93 12.17
N ALA A 269 20.96 -10.95 12.82
CA ALA A 269 21.59 -10.15 13.87
C ALA A 269 21.97 -10.95 15.11
N LEU A 270 21.32 -12.09 15.40
CA LEU A 270 21.74 -13.03 16.45
C LEU A 270 23.06 -13.74 16.10
N MET A 271 23.32 -13.98 14.82
CA MET A 271 24.56 -14.57 14.32
C MET A 271 25.70 -13.54 14.17
N ARG A 272 25.53 -12.33 14.73
CA ARG A 272 26.53 -11.26 14.63
C ARG A 272 27.81 -11.64 15.39
N CYS A 273 28.90 -11.80 14.64
CA CYS A 273 30.23 -12.04 15.18
C CYS A 273 30.85 -10.81 15.90
N GLN A 274 31.87 -11.08 16.71
CA GLN A 274 32.61 -10.05 17.47
C GLN A 274 33.28 -9.02 16.54
N PRO A 275 33.52 -7.78 17.01
CA PRO A 275 34.01 -6.69 16.15
C PRO A 275 35.37 -6.91 15.48
N ASP A 276 36.21 -7.76 16.07
CA ASP A 276 37.58 -8.08 15.70
C ASP A 276 37.71 -9.31 14.78
N THR A 277 36.61 -10.02 14.52
CA THR A 277 36.61 -11.22 13.68
C THR A 277 36.64 -10.87 12.18
N GLY A 278 37.42 -11.59 11.37
CA GLY A 278 37.49 -11.40 9.91
C GLY A 278 36.18 -11.63 9.15
N ALA A 279 35.21 -12.33 9.74
CA ALA A 279 33.87 -12.52 9.18
C ALA A 279 32.93 -11.30 9.36
N ARG A 280 33.32 -10.31 10.18
CA ARG A 280 32.48 -9.14 10.49
C ARG A 280 32.10 -8.28 9.29
N PRO A 281 32.99 -8.04 8.30
CA PRO A 281 32.61 -7.35 7.07
C PRO A 281 31.53 -8.08 6.27
N ILE A 282 31.57 -9.42 6.21
CA ILE A 282 30.56 -10.23 5.52
C ILE A 282 29.19 -10.02 6.16
N PHE A 283 29.10 -10.17 7.48
CA PHE A 283 27.88 -9.90 8.22
C PHE A 283 27.35 -8.47 7.95
N ASN A 284 28.21 -7.46 8.05
CA ASN A 284 27.80 -6.07 7.87
C ASN A 284 27.26 -5.80 6.46
N TRP A 285 27.88 -6.36 5.41
CA TRP A 285 27.42 -6.22 4.03
C TRP A 285 26.12 -6.97 3.78
N THR A 286 26.03 -8.23 4.21
CA THR A 286 24.82 -9.05 4.07
C THR A 286 23.63 -8.40 4.77
N HIS A 287 23.78 -8.02 6.04
CA HIS A 287 22.73 -7.35 6.81
C HIS A 287 22.30 -6.03 6.16
N ARG A 288 23.26 -5.24 5.66
CA ARG A 288 23.00 -3.96 5.00
C ARG A 288 22.26 -4.13 3.67
N ILE A 289 22.74 -5.00 2.79
CA ILE A 289 22.15 -5.20 1.45
C ILE A 289 20.73 -5.72 1.61
N LEU A 290 20.54 -6.79 2.39
CA LEU A 290 19.21 -7.34 2.62
C LEU A 290 18.28 -6.29 3.25
N GLY A 291 18.76 -5.50 4.22
CA GLY A 291 17.95 -4.47 4.87
C GLY A 291 17.49 -3.39 3.89
N ILE A 292 18.39 -2.90 3.02
CA ILE A 292 18.05 -1.91 2.00
C ILE A 292 17.06 -2.50 0.99
N THR A 293 17.28 -3.73 0.52
CA THR A 293 16.37 -4.41 -0.39
C THR A 293 14.97 -4.52 0.21
N GLY A 294 14.85 -4.94 1.47
CA GLY A 294 13.54 -5.03 2.15
C GLY A 294 12.80 -3.70 2.21
N ILE A 295 13.50 -2.60 2.51
CA ILE A 295 12.90 -1.26 2.56
C ILE A 295 12.44 -0.80 1.17
N VAL A 296 13.25 -1.02 0.14
CA VAL A 296 12.88 -0.64 -1.25
C VAL A 296 11.64 -1.41 -1.68
N LEU A 297 11.59 -2.72 -1.44
CA LEU A 297 10.43 -3.54 -1.78
C LEU A 297 9.17 -3.13 -1.00
N ALA A 298 9.30 -2.81 0.29
CA ALA A 298 8.19 -2.29 1.09
C ALA A 298 7.66 -0.95 0.54
N ILE A 299 8.53 -0.03 0.15
CA ILE A 299 8.14 1.25 -0.45
C ILE A 299 7.42 1.02 -1.79
N VAL A 300 7.91 0.11 -2.63
CA VAL A 300 7.23 -0.27 -3.88
C VAL A 300 5.85 -0.84 -3.60
N ALA A 301 5.71 -1.75 -2.62
CA ALA A 301 4.42 -2.30 -2.24
C ALA A 301 3.44 -1.21 -1.74
N ILE A 302 3.91 -0.26 -0.93
CA ILE A 302 3.09 0.88 -0.45
C ILE A 302 2.68 1.79 -1.61
N LEU A 303 3.58 2.06 -2.57
CA LEU A 303 3.25 2.85 -3.76
C LEU A 303 2.19 2.18 -4.63
N ILE A 304 2.32 0.87 -4.86
CA ILE A 304 1.30 0.10 -5.59
C ILE A 304 -0.04 0.20 -4.87
N ALA A 305 -0.04 0.09 -3.54
CA ALA A 305 -1.25 0.18 -2.74
C ALA A 305 -1.91 1.56 -2.79
N ALA A 306 -1.11 2.62 -2.70
CA ALA A 306 -1.60 4.00 -2.81
C ALA A 306 -2.21 4.28 -4.19
N ASN A 307 -1.62 3.74 -5.25
CA ASN A 307 -2.05 3.98 -6.63
C ASN A 307 -3.25 3.12 -7.05
N SER A 308 -3.27 1.85 -6.65
CA SER A 308 -4.11 0.85 -7.32
C SER A 308 -5.30 0.42 -6.46
N PHE A 309 -5.20 0.49 -5.13
CA PHE A 309 -6.34 0.17 -4.26
C PHE A 309 -7.22 1.40 -4.01
N VAL A 310 -7.71 2.00 -5.09
CA VAL A 310 -8.45 3.28 -5.09
C VAL A 310 -9.72 3.25 -4.24
N SER A 311 -10.35 2.08 -4.05
CA SER A 311 -11.55 1.92 -3.23
C SER A 311 -11.28 2.05 -1.72
N LEU A 312 -10.04 1.80 -1.27
CA LEU A 312 -9.68 1.84 0.15
C LEU A 312 -9.50 3.26 0.70
N TRP A 313 -9.17 4.22 -0.17
CA TRP A 313 -8.81 5.58 0.22
C TRP A 313 -10.00 6.53 0.10
N SER A 314 -10.13 7.47 1.05
CA SER A 314 -11.05 8.62 0.92
C SER A 314 -10.77 9.43 -0.35
N ASN A 315 -9.49 9.67 -0.66
CA ASN A 315 -9.07 10.40 -1.85
C ASN A 315 -7.80 9.78 -2.48
N PRO A 316 -7.95 8.92 -3.50
CA PRO A 316 -6.83 8.17 -4.08
C PRO A 316 -5.74 9.05 -4.69
N SER A 317 -6.12 10.12 -5.40
CA SER A 317 -5.17 11.03 -6.06
C SER A 317 -4.27 11.71 -5.04
N TRP A 318 -4.85 12.21 -3.94
CA TRP A 318 -4.08 12.82 -2.85
C TRP A 318 -3.20 11.80 -2.13
N CYS A 319 -3.65 10.55 -1.97
CA CYS A 319 -2.86 9.52 -1.30
C CYS A 319 -1.55 9.25 -2.05
N VAL A 320 -1.63 9.04 -3.36
CA VAL A 320 -0.44 8.84 -4.21
C VAL A 320 0.53 10.01 -4.09
N LEU A 321 0.02 11.25 -4.14
CA LEU A 321 0.84 12.45 -4.00
C LEU A 321 1.55 12.52 -2.64
N VAL A 322 0.86 12.18 -1.55
CA VAL A 322 1.44 12.16 -0.19
C VAL A 322 2.55 11.11 -0.08
N VAL A 323 2.35 9.91 -0.64
CA VAL A 323 3.38 8.85 -0.64
C VAL A 323 4.59 9.25 -1.49
N ILE A 324 4.38 9.83 -2.68
CA ILE A 324 5.48 10.37 -3.51
C ILE A 324 6.23 11.47 -2.77
N PHE A 325 5.52 12.41 -2.15
CA PHE A 325 6.12 13.48 -1.37
C PHE A 325 6.97 12.94 -0.21
N TYR A 326 6.47 11.93 0.51
CA TYR A 326 7.25 11.25 1.54
C TYR A 326 8.55 10.66 0.98
N ILE A 327 8.50 9.95 -0.15
CA ILE A 327 9.68 9.35 -0.79
C ILE A 327 10.70 10.43 -1.16
N VAL A 328 10.25 11.55 -1.73
CA VAL A 328 11.11 12.69 -2.06
C VAL A 328 11.78 13.23 -0.79
N VAL A 329 11.02 13.43 0.29
CA VAL A 329 11.59 13.92 1.57
C VAL A 329 12.57 12.92 2.18
N VAL A 330 12.32 11.60 2.08
CA VAL A 330 13.28 10.56 2.50
C VAL A 330 14.58 10.69 1.73
N VAL A 331 14.52 10.79 0.40
CA VAL A 331 15.71 10.92 -0.46
C VAL A 331 16.48 12.20 -0.15
N LEU A 332 15.78 13.34 -0.02
CA LEU A 332 16.39 14.62 0.34
C LEU A 332 17.00 14.59 1.74
N SER A 333 16.34 13.96 2.71
CA SER A 333 16.86 13.79 4.06
C SER A 333 18.13 12.96 4.06
N VAL A 334 18.15 11.83 3.34
CA VAL A 334 19.34 10.99 3.16
C VAL A 334 20.48 11.78 2.52
N ALA A 335 20.21 12.54 1.46
CA ALA A 335 21.21 13.39 0.80
C ALA A 335 21.76 14.46 1.75
N LEU A 336 20.90 15.11 2.54
CA LEU A 336 21.30 16.09 3.55
C LEU A 336 22.13 15.46 4.67
N PHE A 337 21.76 14.27 5.15
CA PHE A 337 22.55 13.53 6.13
C PHE A 337 23.95 13.19 5.61
N GLU A 338 24.05 12.71 4.36
CA GLU A 338 25.34 12.42 3.71
C GLU A 338 26.18 13.69 3.54
N LEU A 339 25.58 14.81 3.11
CA LEU A 339 26.26 16.10 2.99
C LEU A 339 26.82 16.56 4.33
N LEU A 340 26.01 16.55 5.40
CA LEU A 340 26.44 16.94 6.75
C LEU A 340 27.54 16.01 7.28
N SER A 341 27.45 14.71 6.98
CA SER A 341 28.44 13.71 7.39
C SER A 341 29.76 13.90 6.64
N TYR A 342 29.70 14.21 5.35
CA TYR A 342 30.87 14.55 4.53
C TYR A 342 31.54 15.86 4.98
N MET A 343 30.75 16.91 5.28
CA MET A 343 31.28 18.16 5.82
C MET A 343 32.01 17.94 7.15
N LYS A 344 31.45 17.09 8.01
CA LYS A 344 32.07 16.70 9.28
C LYS A 344 33.40 15.96 9.07
N SER A 345 33.45 14.97 8.17
CA SER A 345 34.68 14.20 7.92
C SER A 345 35.78 15.10 7.33
N LYS A 346 35.43 15.99 6.40
CA LYS A 346 36.35 16.97 5.81
C LYS A 346 36.87 17.97 6.85
N ALA A 347 36.01 18.50 7.71
CA ALA A 347 36.43 19.39 8.80
C ALA A 347 37.38 18.69 9.78
N SER A 348 37.08 17.44 10.16
CA SER A 348 37.96 16.64 11.03
C SER A 348 39.32 16.40 10.38
N SER A 349 39.35 16.05 9.09
CA SER A 349 40.59 15.83 8.34
C SER A 349 41.46 17.10 8.27
N LYS A 350 40.86 18.26 8.00
CA LYS A 350 41.58 19.55 8.02
C LYS A 350 42.20 19.85 9.38
N THR A 351 41.47 19.61 10.47
CA THR A 351 41.97 19.81 11.83
C THR A 351 43.15 18.89 12.13
N THR A 352 43.06 17.60 11.78
CA THR A 352 44.17 16.64 11.97
C THR A 352 45.39 17.00 11.13
N ALA A 353 45.20 17.42 9.88
CA ALA A 353 46.29 17.87 9.01
C ALA A 353 46.97 19.14 9.56
N MET A 354 46.19 20.08 10.10
CA MET A 354 46.72 21.27 10.76
C MET A 354 47.50 20.94 12.04
N GLU A 355 47.05 19.97 12.83
CA GLU A 355 47.76 19.48 14.02
C GLU A 355 49.10 18.82 13.65
N MET A 356 49.10 17.93 12.66
CA MET A 356 50.33 17.28 12.17
C MET A 356 51.35 18.31 11.68
N ARG A 357 50.91 19.34 10.96
CA ARG A 357 51.76 20.46 10.53
C ARG A 357 52.33 21.27 11.69
N ASN A 358 51.52 21.53 12.73
CA ASN A 358 51.95 22.27 13.92
C ASN A 358 52.91 21.46 14.80
N ARG A 359 52.83 20.11 14.78
CA ARG A 359 53.77 19.22 15.47
C ARG A 359 55.11 19.11 14.75
N THR A 360 55.12 19.18 13.42
CA THR A 360 56.37 19.22 12.63
C THR A 360 57.11 20.55 12.71
N SER A 361 56.44 21.65 13.06
CA SER A 361 57.12 22.91 13.38
C SER A 361 57.65 22.88 14.82
N HIS A 362 58.88 22.40 15.00
CA HIS A 362 59.57 22.55 16.28
C HIS A 362 59.71 24.05 16.61
N ARG A 363 58.93 24.54 17.58
CA ARG A 363 59.19 25.84 18.21
C ARG A 363 60.32 25.66 19.21
N TYR A 364 61.47 26.24 18.89
CA TYR A 364 62.56 26.42 19.82
C TYR A 364 62.30 27.68 20.65
N ASP A 365 62.50 27.61 21.97
CA ASP A 365 62.60 28.81 22.79
C ASP A 365 63.98 29.48 22.62
N ASP A 366 64.15 30.70 23.14
CA ASP A 366 65.42 31.44 23.12
C ASP A 366 66.57 30.70 23.84
N SER A 367 66.27 29.63 24.58
CA SER A 367 67.25 28.78 25.28
C SER A 367 67.68 27.54 24.49
N GLY A 368 67.17 27.36 23.26
CA GLY A 368 67.54 26.20 22.46
C GLY A 368 66.75 24.94 22.78
N ARG A 369 65.62 25.03 23.50
CA ARG A 369 64.82 23.86 23.91
C ARG A 369 63.54 23.74 23.11
N VAL A 370 63.15 22.51 22.81
CA VAL A 370 61.90 22.19 22.10
C VAL A 370 60.72 22.49 23.02
N VAL A 371 59.92 23.49 22.65
CA VAL A 371 58.67 23.82 23.36
C VAL A 371 57.59 22.85 22.91
N ASN A 372 57.41 21.77 23.67
CA ASN A 372 56.27 20.87 23.51
C ASN A 372 55.00 21.60 23.95
N SER A 373 54.22 22.13 23.00
CA SER A 373 52.87 22.59 23.30
C SER A 373 52.00 21.39 23.64
N PRO A 374 51.29 21.36 24.80
CA PRO A 374 50.40 20.26 25.13
C PRO A 374 49.31 20.13 24.05
N ALA A 375 48.92 18.89 23.74
CA ALA A 375 47.85 18.63 22.77
C ALA A 375 46.58 19.36 23.24
N LYS A 376 46.13 20.35 22.47
CA LYS A 376 44.92 21.09 22.77
C LYS A 376 43.76 20.09 22.68
N ILE A 377 43.08 19.82 23.81
CA ILE A 377 41.90 18.97 23.83
C ILE A 377 40.80 19.70 23.05
N ILE A 378 40.63 19.33 21.78
CA ILE A 378 39.55 19.88 20.95
C ILE A 378 38.28 19.18 21.39
N HIS A 379 37.45 19.88 22.15
CA HIS A 379 36.04 19.52 22.28
C HIS A 379 35.43 19.50 20.88
N LYS A 380 35.27 18.30 20.29
CA LYS A 380 34.47 18.11 19.08
C LYS A 380 33.08 18.62 19.44
N LYS A 381 32.70 19.81 18.96
CA LYS A 381 31.33 20.30 19.14
C LYS A 381 30.39 19.21 18.61
N PRO A 382 29.48 18.67 19.42
CA PRO A 382 28.50 17.73 18.93
C PRO A 382 27.69 18.46 17.87
N LEU A 383 27.64 17.93 16.65
CA LEU A 383 26.84 18.51 15.59
C LEU A 383 25.38 18.21 15.91
N TYR A 384 24.77 19.04 16.75
CA TYR A 384 23.35 18.99 17.13
C TYR A 384 22.44 18.93 15.88
N GLY A 385 22.89 19.46 14.74
CA GLY A 385 22.17 19.43 13.48
C GLY A 385 21.79 18.04 12.96
N ILE A 386 22.67 17.02 13.06
CA ILE A 386 22.33 15.65 12.59
C ILE A 386 21.27 15.03 13.52
N ALA A 387 21.40 15.22 14.83
CA ALA A 387 20.40 14.72 15.79
C ALA A 387 19.06 15.44 15.63
N ALA A 388 19.08 16.77 15.47
CA ALA A 388 17.87 17.56 15.20
C ALA A 388 17.19 17.13 13.89
N LEU A 389 17.94 16.94 12.81
CA LEU A 389 17.42 16.45 11.53
C LEU A 389 16.79 15.06 11.67
N TYR A 390 17.39 14.16 12.47
CA TYR A 390 16.83 12.86 12.77
C TYR A 390 15.48 12.96 13.47
N PHE A 391 15.37 13.76 14.53
CA PHE A 391 14.11 13.94 15.25
C PHE A 391 13.05 14.62 14.38
N ALA A 392 13.44 15.61 13.57
CA ALA A 392 12.56 16.26 12.61
C ALA A 392 12.03 15.26 11.56
N PHE A 393 12.90 14.40 11.02
CA PHE A 393 12.49 13.35 10.09
C PHE A 393 11.54 12.33 10.72
N ALA A 394 11.83 11.90 11.95
CA ALA A 394 10.98 10.94 12.67
C ALA A 394 9.58 11.53 12.94
N LEU A 395 9.51 12.80 13.37
CA LEU A 395 8.25 13.51 13.57
C LEU A 395 7.49 13.70 12.25
N PHE A 396 8.18 14.12 11.19
CA PHE A 396 7.60 14.23 9.85
C PHE A 396 7.01 12.89 9.39
N SER A 397 7.76 11.81 9.55
CA SER A 397 7.31 10.46 9.16
C SER A 397 6.06 10.04 9.94
N PHE A 398 6.02 10.34 11.24
CA PHE A 398 4.84 10.10 12.07
C PHE A 398 3.62 10.90 11.60
N CYS A 399 3.79 12.20 11.31
CA CYS A 399 2.71 13.05 10.82
C CYS A 399 2.15 12.58 9.47
N VAL A 400 3.03 12.20 8.53
CA VAL A 400 2.61 11.66 7.22
C VAL A 400 1.89 10.32 7.38
N ALA A 401 2.41 9.41 8.21
CA ALA A 401 1.77 8.15 8.49
C ALA A 401 0.37 8.36 9.13
N ALA A 402 0.24 9.29 10.08
CA ALA A 402 -1.04 9.65 10.68
C ALA A 402 -2.03 10.20 9.64
N LEU A 403 -1.58 11.07 8.73
CA LEU A 403 -2.41 11.56 7.64
C LEU A 403 -2.91 10.42 6.74
N LEU A 404 -2.02 9.53 6.31
CA LEU A 404 -2.39 8.37 5.47
C LEU A 404 -3.35 7.42 6.19
N MET A 405 -3.17 7.20 7.50
CA MET A 405 -4.10 6.40 8.31
C MET A 405 -5.48 7.04 8.39
N VAL A 406 -5.57 8.36 8.58
CA VAL A 406 -6.85 9.09 8.52
C VAL A 406 -7.51 8.90 7.16
N MET A 407 -6.75 8.96 6.07
CA MET A 407 -7.26 8.76 4.71
C MET A 407 -7.77 7.34 4.44
N LEU A 408 -7.33 6.33 5.21
CA LEU A 408 -7.86 4.96 5.15
C LEU A 408 -9.14 4.80 5.98
N VAL A 409 -9.28 5.54 7.09
CA VAL A 409 -10.45 5.41 7.97
C VAL A 409 -11.67 6.13 7.40
N VAL A 410 -11.47 7.37 6.95
CA VAL A 410 -12.48 8.22 6.29
C VAL A 410 -12.74 7.72 4.86
#